data_AF-A0ABD3C051-F1
#
_entry.id   AF-A0ABD3C051-F1
#
_cell.length_a   1.000
_cell.length_b   1.000
_cell.length_c   1.000
_cell.angle_alpha   90.00
_cell.angle_beta   90.00
_cell.angle_gamma   90.00
#
_symmetry.space_group_name_H-M   'P 1'
#
loop_
_entity.id
_entity.type
_entity.pdbx_description
1 polymer ?
#
loop_
_entity_poly.entity_id
_entity_poly.type
_entity_poly.pdbx_seq_one_letter_code
_entity_poly.pdbx_strand_id
1 'polypeptide(L)'
;MSQRRRLQPISAVILLLALSLPPYIFASHNQDQPNHESNPISRFQNYLKINTAHPKPNYTAAVDYLTDFSATIPTLQTQTIYLTTPDKPLLLVTWLGSNPSLPAILLNSHLDSVPAEPSKWIHDPFAAHLTDDGKIYARGAQDDKDLGLLSRVSEEKLAWLAKHSKSTTSEERPIWSLVLTLAHQWSREALLTLCLDTSTIL
;
A
#
# COMPACT_ATOMS: atom_id res chain seq x y z
N MET A 1 32.21 53.69 -53.98
CA MET A 1 31.35 54.64 -53.23
C MET A 1 29.97 53.99 -53.03
N SER A 2 29.65 53.68 -51.77
CA SER A 2 28.37 53.26 -51.17
C SER A 2 27.22 52.74 -52.06
N GLN A 3 26.98 51.42 -52.03
CA GLN A 3 25.73 50.79 -52.50
C GLN A 3 24.62 50.95 -51.45
N ARG A 4 23.48 51.56 -51.81
CA ARG A 4 22.24 51.48 -51.01
C ARG A 4 21.46 50.23 -51.41
N ARG A 5 21.38 49.22 -50.54
CA ARG A 5 20.44 48.09 -50.69
C ARG A 5 19.07 48.49 -50.14
N ARG A 6 18.05 48.51 -50.99
CA ARG A 6 16.62 48.63 -50.59
C ARG A 6 16.18 47.30 -49.95
N LEU A 7 15.71 47.34 -48.71
CA LEU A 7 15.00 46.23 -48.05
C LEU A 7 13.54 46.24 -48.53
N GLN A 8 13.01 45.09 -48.97
CA GLN A 8 11.59 44.92 -49.34
C GLN A 8 10.72 44.55 -48.11
N PRO A 9 9.43 44.93 -48.07
CA PRO A 9 8.59 44.77 -46.89
C PRO A 9 7.90 43.40 -46.90
N ILE A 10 8.60 42.34 -46.49
CA ILE A 10 7.96 41.02 -46.30
C ILE A 10 7.42 40.85 -44.85
N SER A 11 7.70 41.79 -43.95
CA SER A 11 7.44 41.62 -42.51
C SER A 11 6.00 41.84 -42.04
N ALA A 12 5.11 42.45 -42.84
CA ALA A 12 3.79 42.88 -42.34
C ALA A 12 2.65 41.86 -42.50
N VAL A 13 2.81 40.82 -43.34
CA VAL A 13 1.68 39.92 -43.70
C VAL A 13 1.55 38.73 -42.73
N ILE A 14 2.64 38.30 -42.08
CA ILE A 14 2.61 37.12 -41.19
C ILE A 14 1.97 37.44 -39.83
N LEU A 15 1.97 38.71 -39.39
CA LEU A 15 1.48 39.08 -38.05
C LEU A 15 -0.06 39.19 -37.96
N LEU A 16 -0.77 39.33 -39.08
CA LEU A 16 -2.22 39.54 -39.10
C LEU A 16 -3.05 38.24 -39.22
N LEU A 17 -2.42 37.10 -39.53
CA LEU A 17 -3.09 35.80 -39.62
C LEU A 17 -3.16 35.04 -38.29
N ALA A 18 -2.48 35.49 -37.24
CA ALA A 18 -2.46 34.84 -35.93
C ALA A 18 -3.61 35.28 -34.99
N LEU A 19 -4.40 36.29 -35.37
CA LEU A 19 -5.42 36.91 -34.51
C LEU A 19 -6.87 36.48 -34.78
N SER A 20 -7.11 35.58 -35.74
CA SER A 20 -8.46 35.14 -36.12
C SER A 20 -8.78 33.66 -35.79
N LEU A 21 -7.89 32.94 -35.13
CA LEU A 21 -8.21 31.60 -34.62
C LEU A 21 -8.92 31.74 -33.27
N PRO A 22 -10.17 31.26 -33.14
CA PRO A 22 -10.86 31.28 -31.86
C PRO A 22 -10.01 30.49 -30.85
N PRO A 23 -9.95 30.91 -29.57
CA PRO A 23 -9.26 30.13 -28.56
C PRO A 23 -9.95 28.77 -28.51
N TYR A 24 -9.25 27.74 -28.97
CA TYR A 24 -9.59 26.38 -28.65
C TYR A 24 -9.48 26.30 -27.13
N ILE A 25 -10.62 26.44 -26.46
CA ILE A 25 -10.76 26.04 -25.08
C ILE A 25 -10.46 24.55 -25.11
N PHE A 26 -9.22 24.18 -24.79
CA PHE A 26 -8.95 22.85 -24.29
C PHE A 26 -9.73 22.77 -22.99
N ALA A 27 -10.97 22.30 -23.07
CA ALA A 27 -11.61 21.68 -21.94
C ALA A 27 -10.62 20.58 -21.54
N SER A 28 -9.90 20.79 -20.45
CA SER A 28 -9.15 19.72 -19.81
C SER A 28 -10.20 18.67 -19.49
N HIS A 29 -10.33 17.68 -20.38
CA HIS A 29 -10.99 16.46 -20.04
C HIS A 29 -10.02 15.81 -19.05
N ASN A 30 -10.11 16.22 -17.78
CA ASN A 30 -9.72 15.40 -16.66
C ASN A 30 -10.61 14.16 -16.79
N GLN A 31 -10.15 13.23 -17.62
CA GLN A 31 -10.42 11.84 -17.39
C GLN A 31 -9.84 11.61 -16.00
N ASP A 32 -10.70 11.68 -14.98
CA ASP A 32 -10.53 10.92 -13.76
C ASP A 32 -10.49 9.45 -14.20
N GLN A 33 -9.36 9.04 -14.77
CA GLN A 33 -8.96 7.65 -14.81
C GLN A 33 -8.89 7.28 -13.33
N PRO A 34 -9.77 6.41 -12.82
CA PRO A 34 -9.67 6.00 -11.44
C PRO A 34 -8.29 5.37 -11.30
N ASN A 35 -7.40 6.05 -10.58
CA ASN A 35 -6.05 5.58 -10.37
C ASN A 35 -6.17 4.14 -9.86
N HIS A 36 -5.82 3.15 -10.69
CA HIS A 36 -6.11 1.74 -10.39
C HIS A 36 -5.44 1.29 -9.07
N GLU A 37 -4.43 2.04 -8.60
CA GLU A 37 -3.75 1.84 -7.33
C GLU A 37 -4.53 2.37 -6.11
N SER A 38 -5.52 3.25 -6.30
CA SER A 38 -6.34 3.80 -5.21
C SER A 38 -7.49 2.87 -4.80
N ASN A 39 -7.87 1.91 -5.64
CA ASN A 39 -8.93 0.94 -5.35
C ASN A 39 -8.46 -0.12 -4.32
N PRO A 40 -9.11 -0.24 -3.14
CA PRO A 40 -8.74 -1.24 -2.13
C PRO A 40 -8.87 -2.68 -2.61
N ILE A 41 -9.83 -2.97 -3.49
CA ILE A 41 -10.01 -4.32 -4.07
C ILE A 41 -8.82 -4.65 -4.98
N SER A 42 -8.42 -3.73 -5.86
CA SER A 42 -7.26 -3.92 -6.74
C SER A 42 -5.97 -4.14 -5.95
N ARG A 43 -5.76 -3.37 -4.87
CA ARG A 43 -4.60 -3.58 -3.98
C ARG A 43 -4.64 -4.96 -3.34
N PHE A 44 -5.80 -5.39 -2.85
CA PHE A 44 -5.94 -6.70 -2.25
C PHE A 44 -5.68 -7.82 -3.25
N GLN A 45 -6.23 -7.72 -4.47
CA GLN A 45 -5.92 -8.67 -5.53
C GLN A 45 -4.43 -8.70 -5.88
N ASN A 46 -3.77 -7.54 -5.93
CA ASN A 46 -2.33 -7.46 -6.21
C ASN A 46 -1.51 -8.15 -5.11
N TYR A 47 -1.85 -7.96 -3.84
CA TYR A 47 -1.20 -8.66 -2.73
C TYR A 47 -1.44 -10.18 -2.77
N LEU A 48 -2.65 -10.61 -3.10
CA LEU A 48 -3.03 -12.02 -3.23
C LEU A 48 -2.29 -12.73 -4.37
N LYS A 49 -1.97 -12.03 -5.46
CA LYS A 49 -1.21 -12.58 -6.60
C LYS A 49 0.24 -12.90 -6.25
N ILE A 50 0.78 -12.33 -5.18
CA ILE A 50 2.14 -12.64 -4.72
C ILE A 50 2.15 -14.04 -4.11
N ASN A 51 2.76 -15.01 -4.79
CA ASN A 51 2.82 -16.38 -4.31
C ASN A 51 3.77 -16.52 -3.12
N THR A 52 3.19 -16.50 -1.93
CA THR A 52 3.85 -16.76 -0.64
C THR A 52 3.50 -18.14 -0.09
N ALA A 53 3.08 -19.07 -0.95
CA ALA A 53 2.76 -20.42 -0.50
C ALA A 53 4.01 -21.29 -0.30
N HIS A 54 3.98 -22.13 0.72
CA HIS A 54 5.00 -23.16 0.93
C HIS A 54 5.08 -24.12 -0.25
N PRO A 55 6.27 -24.73 -0.50
CA PRO A 55 7.51 -24.66 0.31
C PRO A 55 8.48 -23.54 -0.08
N LYS A 56 8.17 -22.72 -1.10
CA LYS A 56 9.06 -21.66 -1.62
C LYS A 56 8.34 -20.31 -1.64
N PRO A 57 7.96 -19.76 -0.48
CA PRO A 57 7.26 -18.48 -0.40
C PRO A 57 8.13 -17.34 -0.96
N ASN A 58 7.55 -16.49 -1.80
CA ASN A 58 8.21 -15.26 -2.26
C ASN A 58 8.03 -14.13 -1.23
N TYR A 59 8.76 -14.23 -0.11
CA TYR A 59 8.71 -13.22 0.95
C TYR A 59 9.19 -11.84 0.49
N THR A 60 10.22 -11.79 -0.34
CA THR A 60 10.78 -10.52 -0.85
C THR A 60 9.72 -9.70 -1.55
N ALA A 61 9.00 -10.28 -2.53
CA ALA A 61 7.95 -9.55 -3.23
C ALA A 61 6.81 -9.08 -2.30
N ALA A 62 6.47 -9.88 -1.28
CA ALA A 62 5.44 -9.51 -0.32
C ALA A 62 5.87 -8.37 0.60
N VAL A 63 7.12 -8.42 1.10
CA VAL A 63 7.71 -7.35 1.93
C VAL A 63 7.86 -6.07 1.12
N ASP A 64 8.37 -6.15 -0.10
CA ASP A 64 8.52 -4.99 -0.99
C ASP A 64 7.16 -4.34 -1.25
N TYR A 65 6.16 -5.15 -1.63
CA TYR A 65 4.81 -4.66 -1.89
C TYR A 65 4.19 -3.92 -0.69
N LEU A 66 4.30 -4.50 0.51
CA LEU A 66 3.77 -3.90 1.73
C LEU A 66 4.58 -2.67 2.18
N THR A 67 5.89 -2.67 1.93
CA THR A 67 6.77 -1.53 2.22
C THR A 67 6.45 -0.36 1.31
N ASP A 68 6.36 -0.59 0.00
CA ASP A 68 6.00 0.41 -1.00
C ASP A 68 4.61 0.99 -0.70
N PHE A 69 3.65 0.14 -0.36
CA PHE A 69 2.33 0.58 0.04
C PHE A 69 2.35 1.43 1.32
N SER A 70 3.10 1.00 2.34
CA SER A 70 3.21 1.75 3.60
C SER A 70 3.91 3.09 3.40
N ALA A 71 4.86 3.19 2.48
CA ALA A 71 5.54 4.43 2.13
C ALA A 71 4.61 5.49 1.51
N THR A 72 3.45 5.08 0.97
CA THR A 72 2.41 6.03 0.50
C THR A 72 1.69 6.75 1.65
N ILE A 73 1.92 6.32 2.90
CA ILE A 73 1.24 6.80 4.09
C ILE A 73 2.28 7.47 5.01
N PRO A 74 2.31 8.82 5.08
CA PRO A 74 3.39 9.54 5.76
C PRO A 74 3.56 9.25 7.26
N THR A 75 2.53 8.71 7.91
CA THR A 75 2.53 8.37 9.34
C THR A 75 3.05 6.97 9.65
N LEU A 76 3.28 6.14 8.63
CA LEU A 76 3.80 4.79 8.79
C LEU A 76 5.32 4.75 8.64
N GLN A 77 5.94 3.92 9.45
CA GLN A 77 7.35 3.55 9.36
C GLN A 77 7.46 2.05 9.16
N THR A 78 8.41 1.61 8.35
CA THR A 78 8.62 0.19 8.07
C THR A 78 10.03 -0.24 8.44
N GLN A 79 10.15 -1.41 9.05
CA GLN A 79 11.44 -2.05 9.34
C GLN A 79 11.35 -3.54 9.03
N THR A 80 12.32 -4.05 8.28
CA THR A 80 12.45 -5.49 8.05
C THR A 80 13.50 -6.07 8.98
N ILE A 81 13.09 -7.03 9.82
CA ILE A 81 13.93 -7.67 10.82
C ILE A 81 14.13 -9.13 10.42
N TYR A 82 15.36 -9.61 10.55
CA TYR A 82 15.70 -11.02 10.41
C TYR A 82 16.14 -11.53 11.77
N LEU A 83 15.38 -12.49 12.32
CA LEU A 83 15.68 -13.11 13.62
C LEU A 83 16.68 -14.26 13.42
N THR A 84 16.45 -15.41 14.07
CA THR A 84 17.27 -16.62 13.93
C THR A 84 17.14 -17.31 12.57
N THR A 85 16.21 -16.87 11.72
CA THR A 85 15.99 -17.36 10.35
C THR A 85 16.26 -16.29 9.29
N PRO A 86 17.39 -16.34 8.59
CA PRO A 86 17.76 -15.31 7.62
C PRO A 86 16.89 -15.33 6.34
N ASP A 87 16.16 -16.42 6.09
CA ASP A 87 15.28 -16.62 4.93
C ASP A 87 13.83 -16.18 5.17
N LYS A 88 13.48 -15.83 6.41
CA LYS A 88 12.12 -15.49 6.83
C LYS A 88 12.10 -14.10 7.46
N PRO A 89 11.78 -13.05 6.68
CA PRO A 89 11.73 -11.70 7.19
C PRO A 89 10.52 -11.52 8.10
N LEU A 90 10.68 -10.61 9.06
CA LEU A 90 9.61 -10.04 9.85
C LEU A 90 9.46 -8.59 9.41
N LEU A 91 8.34 -8.27 8.75
CA LEU A 91 8.01 -6.90 8.41
C LEU A 91 7.28 -6.26 9.58
N LEU A 92 7.87 -5.19 10.08
CA LEU A 92 7.33 -4.30 11.08
C LEU A 92 6.76 -3.07 10.39
N VAL A 93 5.47 -2.80 10.57
CA VAL A 93 4.87 -1.52 10.16
C VAL A 93 4.37 -0.82 11.42
N THR A 94 4.87 0.39 11.66
CA THR A 94 4.61 1.15 12.90
C THR A 94 3.87 2.43 12.57
N TRP A 95 2.75 2.68 13.26
CA TRP A 95 2.07 3.97 13.25
C TRP A 95 2.36 4.73 14.55
N LEU A 96 3.18 5.78 14.47
CA LEU A 96 3.53 6.56 15.65
C LEU A 96 2.30 7.29 16.23
N GLY A 97 2.02 7.03 17.50
CA GLY A 97 1.02 7.74 18.28
C GLY A 97 1.50 9.12 18.72
N SER A 98 0.59 9.93 19.26
CA SER A 98 0.95 11.25 19.78
C SER A 98 1.46 11.20 21.23
N ASN A 99 1.16 10.15 21.99
CA ASN A 99 1.63 9.96 23.36
C ASN A 99 2.45 8.65 23.51
N PRO A 100 3.78 8.73 23.60
CA PRO A 100 4.64 7.55 23.73
C PRO A 100 4.60 6.89 25.12
N SER A 101 3.95 7.50 26.12
CA SER A 101 3.82 6.91 27.47
C SER A 101 2.72 5.86 27.58
N LEU A 102 1.84 5.76 26.57
CA LEU A 102 0.77 4.79 26.54
C LEU A 102 1.26 3.44 25.98
N PRO A 103 0.70 2.30 26.43
CA PRO A 103 1.04 0.99 25.88
C PRO A 103 0.76 0.89 24.38
N ALA A 104 1.64 0.21 23.65
CA ALA A 104 1.46 -0.07 22.23
C ALA A 104 0.43 -1.19 22.00
N ILE A 105 -0.25 -1.14 20.85
CA ILE A 105 -1.14 -2.20 20.38
C ILE A 105 -0.46 -2.97 19.26
N LEU A 106 -0.41 -4.30 19.40
CA LEU A 106 0.17 -5.20 18.41
C LEU A 106 -0.95 -5.82 17.57
N LEU A 107 -0.90 -5.60 16.26
CA LEU A 107 -1.73 -6.26 15.27
C LEU A 107 -0.85 -7.29 14.54
N ASN A 108 -1.16 -8.58 14.67
CA ASN A 108 -0.37 -9.61 13.99
C ASN A 108 -1.10 -10.11 12.76
N SER A 109 -0.34 -10.39 11.71
CA SER A 109 -0.77 -11.18 10.55
C SER A 109 0.38 -12.06 10.08
N HIS A 110 0.19 -12.88 9.05
CA HIS A 110 1.28 -13.66 8.45
C HIS A 110 1.33 -13.54 6.92
N LEU A 111 2.55 -13.66 6.37
CA LEU A 111 2.82 -13.42 4.94
C LEU A 111 2.58 -14.67 4.12
N ASP A 112 2.97 -15.82 4.67
CA ASP A 112 2.97 -17.09 3.99
C ASP A 112 1.58 -17.70 3.93
N SER A 113 1.48 -18.78 3.20
CA SER A 113 0.25 -19.53 3.14
C SER A 113 0.56 -21.00 2.89
N VAL A 114 -0.40 -21.84 3.22
CA VAL A 114 -0.29 -23.27 2.91
C VAL A 114 -0.28 -23.49 1.38
N PRO A 115 0.32 -24.60 0.90
CA PRO A 115 0.27 -24.94 -0.51
C PRO A 115 -1.17 -24.97 -1.05
N ALA A 116 -1.32 -24.70 -2.34
CA ALA A 116 -2.57 -24.91 -3.06
C ALA A 116 -2.40 -26.07 -4.04
N GLU A 117 -3.43 -26.89 -4.19
CA GLU A 117 -3.49 -27.97 -5.19
C GLU A 117 -4.32 -27.49 -6.38
N PRO A 118 -3.73 -26.99 -7.48
CA PRO A 118 -4.48 -26.26 -8.51
C PRO A 118 -5.66 -27.03 -9.12
N SER A 119 -5.58 -28.36 -9.18
CA SER A 119 -6.66 -29.23 -9.67
C SER A 119 -7.93 -29.22 -8.82
N LYS A 120 -7.85 -28.80 -7.56
CA LYS A 120 -8.99 -28.69 -6.63
C LYS A 120 -9.61 -27.30 -6.62
N TRP A 121 -9.05 -26.35 -7.36
CA TRP A 121 -9.55 -24.98 -7.41
C TRP A 121 -10.35 -24.73 -8.68
N ILE A 122 -11.47 -24.03 -8.53
CA ILE A 122 -12.29 -23.57 -9.67
C ILE A 122 -11.64 -22.40 -10.43
N HIS A 123 -10.73 -21.68 -9.77
CA HIS A 123 -9.94 -20.56 -10.33
C HIS A 123 -8.50 -20.71 -9.87
N ASP A 124 -7.54 -20.17 -10.62
CA ASP A 124 -6.13 -20.21 -10.20
C ASP A 124 -5.97 -19.57 -8.80
N PRO A 125 -5.38 -20.31 -7.82
CA PRO A 125 -5.25 -19.84 -6.44
C PRO A 125 -4.43 -18.55 -6.29
N PHE A 126 -3.63 -18.16 -7.27
CA PHE A 126 -2.82 -16.95 -7.24
C PHE A 126 -3.20 -15.94 -8.32
N ALA A 127 -4.34 -16.11 -9.00
CA ALA A 127 -4.86 -15.10 -9.94
C ALA A 127 -5.68 -14.00 -9.25
N ALA A 128 -6.13 -14.24 -8.02
CA ALA A 128 -7.06 -13.37 -7.29
C ALA A 128 -8.33 -13.06 -8.10
N HIS A 129 -8.97 -14.12 -8.60
CA HIS A 129 -10.14 -14.00 -9.48
C HIS A 129 -11.32 -13.39 -8.73
N LEU A 130 -11.83 -12.25 -9.23
CA LEU A 130 -13.06 -11.61 -8.76
C LEU A 130 -14.22 -12.06 -9.65
N THR A 131 -15.23 -12.68 -9.06
CA THR A 131 -16.44 -13.10 -9.77
C THR A 131 -17.44 -11.97 -9.91
N ASP A 132 -18.40 -12.12 -10.84
CA ASP A 132 -19.47 -11.14 -11.08
C ASP A 132 -20.36 -10.93 -9.84
N ASP A 133 -20.45 -11.91 -8.94
CA ASP A 133 -21.16 -11.81 -7.65
C ASP A 133 -20.30 -11.24 -6.51
N GLY A 134 -19.09 -10.74 -6.81
CA GLY A 134 -18.26 -9.97 -5.89
C GLY A 134 -17.37 -10.80 -4.95
N LYS A 135 -17.11 -12.08 -5.26
CA LYS A 135 -16.23 -12.94 -4.45
C LYS A 135 -14.82 -12.98 -5.03
N ILE A 136 -13.81 -12.93 -4.17
CA ILE A 136 -12.41 -13.11 -4.58
C ILE A 136 -11.95 -14.51 -4.22
N TYR A 137 -11.47 -15.25 -5.23
CA TYR A 137 -10.86 -16.57 -5.06
C TYR A 137 -9.34 -16.44 -5.15
N ALA A 138 -8.68 -16.64 -4.01
CA ALA A 138 -7.24 -16.74 -3.92
C ALA A 138 -6.81 -17.50 -2.67
N ARG A 139 -5.66 -18.15 -2.72
CA ARG A 139 -4.92 -18.58 -1.53
C ARG A 139 -4.44 -17.32 -0.78
N GLY A 140 -4.71 -17.29 0.51
CA GLY A 140 -4.39 -16.13 1.36
C GLY A 140 -5.57 -15.17 1.58
N ALA A 141 -6.67 -15.29 0.83
CA ALA A 141 -7.78 -14.34 0.89
C ALA A 141 -8.51 -14.28 2.24
N GLN A 142 -8.45 -15.34 3.04
CA GLN A 142 -8.99 -15.40 4.40
C GLN A 142 -7.92 -15.69 5.46
N ASP A 143 -6.71 -16.09 5.04
CA ASP A 143 -5.67 -16.61 5.92
C ASP A 143 -4.29 -16.35 5.27
N ASP A 144 -3.67 -15.19 5.51
CA ASP A 144 -4.16 -14.09 6.37
C ASP A 144 -3.92 -12.72 5.73
N LYS A 145 -3.94 -12.71 4.39
CA LYS A 145 -3.58 -11.51 3.62
C LYS A 145 -4.62 -10.41 3.70
N ASP A 146 -5.87 -10.76 4.03
CA ASP A 146 -6.91 -9.78 4.31
C ASP A 146 -6.51 -8.93 5.52
N LEU A 147 -6.12 -9.54 6.64
CA LEU A 147 -5.69 -8.80 7.83
C LEU A 147 -4.41 -8.00 7.57
N GLY A 148 -3.43 -8.58 6.87
CA GLY A 148 -2.16 -7.93 6.58
C GLY A 148 -2.29 -6.64 5.75
N LEU A 149 -3.25 -6.59 4.81
CA LEU A 149 -3.49 -5.40 3.97
C LEU A 149 -4.55 -4.44 4.55
N LEU A 150 -5.43 -4.92 5.44
CA LEU A 150 -6.49 -4.14 6.09
C LEU A 150 -5.97 -3.00 6.99
N SER A 151 -4.67 -2.87 7.21
CA SER A 151 -4.05 -1.77 7.97
C SER A 151 -4.48 -0.37 7.46
N ARG A 152 -4.79 -0.21 6.16
CA ARG A 152 -5.35 1.07 5.64
C ARG A 152 -6.81 1.31 6.01
N VAL A 153 -7.64 0.26 6.05
CA VAL A 153 -9.02 0.37 6.57
C VAL A 153 -8.97 0.70 8.06
N SER A 154 -7.94 0.21 8.75
CA SER A 154 -7.71 0.58 10.14
C SER A 154 -7.43 2.08 10.29
N GLU A 155 -6.78 2.80 9.38
CA GLU A 155 -6.63 4.25 9.55
C GLU A 155 -7.96 5.01 9.47
N GLU A 156 -8.80 4.76 8.47
CA GLU A 156 -10.11 5.42 8.35
C GLU A 156 -11.04 5.01 9.51
N LYS A 157 -11.00 3.73 9.88
CA LYS A 157 -11.78 3.17 11.00
C LYS A 157 -11.25 3.64 12.36
N LEU A 158 -9.94 3.76 12.55
CA LEU A 158 -9.30 4.24 13.78
C LEU A 158 -9.39 5.76 13.87
N ALA A 159 -9.32 6.51 12.77
CA ALA A 159 -9.63 7.93 12.73
C ALA A 159 -11.11 8.16 13.06
N TRP A 160 -12.01 7.30 12.55
CA TRP A 160 -13.42 7.31 12.92
C TRP A 160 -13.62 6.95 14.39
N LEU A 161 -12.97 5.90 14.90
CA LEU A 161 -13.02 5.49 16.31
C LEU A 161 -12.44 6.57 17.23
N ALA A 162 -11.34 7.22 16.85
CA ALA A 162 -10.74 8.33 17.59
C ALA A 162 -11.67 9.55 17.61
N LYS A 163 -12.41 9.82 16.52
CA LYS A 163 -13.36 10.93 16.43
C LYS A 163 -14.66 10.68 17.22
N HIS A 164 -15.05 9.41 17.41
CA HIS A 164 -16.33 9.04 18.03
C HIS A 164 -16.20 8.31 19.39
N SER A 165 -14.98 8.07 19.86
CA SER A 165 -14.69 7.62 21.22
C SER A 165 -15.03 8.74 22.21
N LYS A 166 -16.01 8.50 23.09
CA LYS A 166 -16.42 9.44 24.15
C LYS A 166 -15.42 9.54 25.31
N SER A 167 -14.33 8.77 25.30
CA SER A 167 -13.46 8.52 26.46
C SER A 167 -12.04 9.06 26.33
N THR A 168 -11.66 9.63 25.19
CA THR A 168 -10.30 10.11 24.94
C THR A 168 -10.36 11.56 24.50
N THR A 169 -9.80 12.46 25.30
CA THR A 169 -9.49 13.83 24.85
C THR A 169 -8.70 13.71 23.56
N SER A 170 -9.10 14.48 22.54
CA SER A 170 -8.70 14.30 21.13
C SER A 170 -7.20 14.42 20.82
N GLU A 171 -6.36 14.67 21.83
CA GLU A 171 -4.92 14.93 21.70
C GLU A 171 -4.02 13.76 22.11
N GLU A 172 -4.50 12.80 22.92
CA GLU A 172 -3.70 11.67 23.39
C GLU A 172 -4.06 10.39 22.62
N ARG A 173 -3.34 10.15 21.52
CA ARG A 173 -3.39 8.88 20.80
C ARG A 173 -2.27 7.98 21.32
N PRO A 174 -2.57 6.78 21.83
CA PRO A 174 -1.53 5.78 22.08
C PRO A 174 -0.75 5.48 20.80
N ILE A 175 0.47 4.95 20.92
CA ILE A 175 1.20 4.41 19.77
C ILE A 175 0.34 3.28 19.18
N TRP A 176 -0.21 3.50 18.00
CA TRP A 176 -1.10 2.54 17.36
C TRP A 176 -0.28 1.56 16.52
N SER A 177 -0.65 0.29 16.65
CA SER A 177 -0.51 -0.74 15.63
C SER A 177 0.90 -0.99 15.11
N LEU A 178 1.64 -1.77 15.88
CA LEU A 178 2.71 -2.60 15.36
C LEU A 178 2.06 -3.67 14.49
N VAL A 179 2.14 -3.60 13.15
CA VAL A 179 1.72 -4.71 12.29
C VAL A 179 2.91 -5.64 12.10
N LEU A 180 2.85 -6.79 12.76
CA LEU A 180 3.84 -7.84 12.62
C LEU A 180 3.35 -8.79 11.54
N THR A 181 4.14 -9.01 10.50
CA THR A 181 3.83 -10.06 9.53
C THR A 181 4.81 -11.21 9.72
N LEU A 182 4.35 -12.28 10.35
CA LEU A 182 5.15 -13.48 10.64
C LEU A 182 5.02 -14.51 9.51
N ALA A 183 5.85 -15.56 9.57
CA ALA A 183 5.57 -16.79 8.85
C ALA A 183 4.79 -17.75 9.77
N HIS A 184 3.80 -18.47 9.23
CA HIS A 184 2.92 -19.46 9.85
C HIS A 184 3.69 -20.54 10.63
N GLN A 185 4.96 -20.78 10.29
CA GLN A 185 5.84 -21.73 10.98
C GLN A 185 6.52 -21.19 12.26
N TRP A 186 6.33 -19.91 12.65
CA TRP A 186 7.11 -19.28 13.73
C TRP A 186 6.30 -18.66 14.87
N SER A 187 5.01 -18.98 15.00
CA SER A 187 4.13 -18.32 15.98
C SER A 187 4.49 -18.54 17.46
N ARG A 188 5.52 -19.33 17.81
CA ARG A 188 5.89 -19.52 19.23
C ARG A 188 7.12 -18.71 19.63
N GLU A 189 8.24 -18.83 18.94
CA GLU A 189 9.52 -18.25 19.39
C GLU A 189 9.65 -16.76 19.07
N ALA A 190 9.17 -16.33 17.89
CA ALA A 190 9.17 -14.92 17.49
C ALA A 190 8.17 -14.10 18.32
N LEU A 191 6.95 -14.63 18.53
CA LEU A 191 5.93 -13.96 19.35
C LEU A 191 6.36 -13.80 20.81
N LEU A 192 7.02 -14.80 21.40
CA LEU A 192 7.53 -14.70 22.77
C LEU A 192 8.64 -13.64 22.89
N THR A 193 9.53 -13.55 21.91
CA THR A 193 10.62 -12.56 21.91
C THR A 193 10.07 -11.13 21.85
N LEU A 194 9.03 -10.89 21.06
CA LEU A 194 8.46 -9.55 20.86
C LEU A 194 7.51 -9.13 21.99
N CYS A 195 6.78 -10.07 22.61
CA CYS A 195 5.91 -9.77 23.76
C CYS A 195 6.70 -9.41 25.03
N LEU A 196 7.95 -9.86 25.14
CA LEU A 196 8.77 -9.65 26.34
C LEU A 196 9.60 -8.37 26.30
N ASP A 197 9.74 -7.73 25.14
CA ASP A 197 10.60 -6.55 24.99
C ASP A 197 10.04 -5.53 24.00
N THR A 198 8.93 -4.89 24.38
CA THR A 198 8.40 -3.73 23.63
C THR A 198 9.30 -2.50 23.71
N SER A 199 10.28 -2.49 24.61
CA SER A 199 11.25 -1.40 24.80
C SER A 199 12.39 -1.39 23.79
N THR A 200 12.73 -2.55 23.19
CA THR A 200 13.81 -2.66 22.20
C THR A 200 13.30 -2.47 20.76
N ILE A 201 11.98 -2.51 20.54
CA ILE A 201 11.35 -2.43 19.21
C ILE A 201 10.84 -1.02 18.88
N LEU A 202 10.69 -0.14 19.89
CA LEU A 202 10.22 1.24 19.77
C LEU A 202 11.35 2.26 19.93
#